data_AF-A0A918J819-F1
#
_entry.id   AF-A0A918J819-F1
#
_cell.length_a   1.000
_cell.length_b   1.000
_cell.length_c   1.000
_cell.angle_alpha   90.00
_cell.angle_beta   90.00
_cell.angle_gamma   90.00
#
_symmetry.space_group_name_H-M   'P 1'
#
loop_
_entity.id
_entity.type
_entity.pdbx_description
1 polymer ?
#
loop_
_entity_poly.entity_id
_entity_poly.type
_entity_poly.pdbx_seq_one_letter_code
_entity_poly.pdbx_strand_id
1 'polypeptide(L)'
;MRYWGFDGRPHGRSSFLPAGPEIYLNPAMAHRFPARVIAVRVTPLGQDRLQCMNSITRVLAVAVFTTVVPVTLSAPTHAAGVGEVCFHTEPGYGGASWCYRPWGYADLPEYVHDKARSFESNSDVVVYAIDHAPGGRCYYRKIWAGDRDPNWTWGGRIDGVSTDSQGCEVS
;
A
#
# COMPACT_ATOMS: atom_id res chain seq x y z
N MET A 1 -4.78 -72.73 0.49
CA MET A 1 -4.58 -72.78 -0.98
C MET A 1 -3.24 -72.14 -1.32
N ARG A 2 -2.54 -72.73 -2.30
CA ARG A 2 -1.37 -72.23 -3.08
C ARG A 2 -1.65 -70.80 -3.63
N TYR A 3 -0.74 -69.90 -4.02
CA TYR A 3 0.52 -69.96 -4.79
C TYR A 3 1.32 -68.62 -4.57
N TRP A 4 2.66 -68.67 -4.65
CA TRP A 4 3.62 -67.83 -5.42
C TRP A 4 3.21 -66.36 -5.75
N GLY A 5 3.99 -65.30 -5.54
CA GLY A 5 5.42 -65.10 -5.85
C GLY A 5 5.56 -64.59 -7.29
N PHE A 6 5.80 -63.28 -7.51
CA PHE A 6 6.38 -62.72 -8.74
C PHE A 6 7.03 -61.35 -8.49
N ASP A 7 8.35 -61.31 -8.61
CA ASP A 7 9.14 -60.13 -8.95
C ASP A 7 8.81 -59.68 -10.38
N GLY A 8 8.77 -58.38 -10.62
CA GLY A 8 8.47 -57.83 -11.94
C GLY A 8 8.79 -56.36 -12.08
N ARG A 9 10.08 -56.03 -12.29
CA ARG A 9 10.46 -54.79 -12.97
C ARG A 9 9.87 -54.78 -14.38
N PRO A 10 9.47 -53.60 -14.89
CA PRO A 10 9.55 -53.32 -16.31
C PRO A 10 10.57 -52.22 -16.62
N HIS A 11 11.21 -52.40 -17.77
CA HIS A 11 12.17 -51.53 -18.42
C HIS A 11 11.58 -50.19 -18.89
N GLY A 12 12.47 -49.22 -19.08
CA GLY A 12 12.14 -47.84 -19.41
C GLY A 12 11.45 -47.59 -20.76
N ARG A 13 10.93 -46.37 -20.88
CA ARG A 13 10.72 -45.66 -22.13
C ARG A 13 10.95 -44.16 -21.94
N SER A 14 11.62 -43.64 -22.96
CA SER A 14 12.00 -42.25 -23.19
C SER A 14 10.79 -41.34 -23.44
N SER A 15 11.03 -40.05 -23.22
CA SER A 15 10.37 -38.89 -23.85
C SER A 15 9.02 -38.46 -23.26
N PHE A 16 8.98 -37.28 -22.66
CA PHE A 16 8.43 -36.05 -23.28
C PHE A 16 8.35 -34.96 -22.21
N LEU A 17 9.20 -33.94 -22.35
CA LEU A 17 9.00 -32.63 -21.73
C LEU A 17 7.75 -32.00 -22.34
N PRO A 18 6.78 -31.51 -21.55
CA PRO A 18 6.11 -30.27 -21.88
C PRO A 18 6.98 -29.12 -21.40
N ALA A 19 7.37 -28.27 -22.34
CA ALA A 19 8.01 -26.99 -22.09
C ALA A 19 7.25 -26.22 -21.01
N GLY A 20 7.93 -25.92 -19.90
CA GLY A 20 7.46 -24.90 -18.97
C GLY A 20 7.45 -23.55 -19.68
N PRO A 21 6.61 -22.58 -19.25
CA PRO A 21 6.60 -21.26 -19.83
C PRO A 21 7.99 -20.63 -19.68
N GLU A 22 8.62 -20.43 -20.82
CA GLU A 22 9.81 -19.62 -20.99
C GLU A 22 9.43 -18.20 -20.55
N ILE A 23 9.81 -17.83 -19.34
CA ILE A 23 9.71 -16.47 -18.84
C ILE A 23 10.71 -15.66 -19.68
N TYR A 24 10.22 -15.09 -20.78
CA TYR A 24 10.89 -14.02 -21.49
C TYR A 24 10.98 -12.82 -20.54
N LEU A 25 12.04 -12.79 -19.75
CA LEU A 25 12.52 -11.58 -19.09
C LEU A 25 12.91 -10.61 -20.20
N ASN A 26 12.01 -9.67 -20.51
CA ASN A 26 12.30 -8.54 -21.36
C ASN A 26 13.43 -7.71 -20.70
N PRO A 27 14.64 -7.62 -21.28
CA PRO A 27 15.76 -6.88 -20.67
C PRO A 27 15.73 -5.39 -20.99
N ALA A 28 14.64 -4.86 -21.53
CA ALA A 28 14.51 -3.45 -21.89
C ALA A 28 13.68 -2.65 -20.87
N MET A 29 14.16 -2.54 -19.63
CA MET A 29 13.82 -1.43 -18.73
C MET A 29 14.80 -1.32 -17.55
N ALA A 30 16.09 -1.61 -17.80
CA ALA A 30 17.16 -0.97 -17.06
C ALA A 30 17.38 0.43 -17.65
N HIS A 31 17.66 1.42 -16.80
CA HIS A 31 17.93 2.83 -17.11
C HIS A 31 16.71 3.77 -17.11
N ARG A 32 16.49 4.43 -15.96
CA ARG A 32 16.70 5.89 -15.80
C ARG A 32 16.23 6.33 -14.41
N PHE A 33 17.09 6.14 -13.41
CA PHE A 33 17.15 7.12 -12.33
C PHE A 33 18.05 8.26 -12.81
N PRO A 34 17.60 9.51 -12.65
CA PRO A 34 18.39 10.36 -11.77
C PRO A 34 17.49 11.12 -10.80
N ALA A 35 17.53 10.74 -9.53
CA ALA A 35 17.26 11.67 -8.45
C ALA A 35 18.38 12.73 -8.46
N ARG A 36 18.15 13.85 -9.14
CA ARG A 36 19.03 15.02 -9.03
C ARG A 36 18.70 15.73 -7.72
N VAL A 37 19.43 15.42 -6.67
CA VAL A 37 19.54 16.28 -5.49
C VAL A 37 20.32 17.53 -5.92
N ILE A 38 19.62 18.65 -6.10
CA ILE A 38 20.26 19.94 -6.36
C ILE A 38 20.65 20.52 -5.00
N ALA A 39 21.90 20.33 -4.60
CA ALA A 39 22.48 21.04 -3.47
C ALA A 39 22.79 22.49 -3.91
N VAL A 40 21.96 23.45 -3.52
CA VAL A 40 22.24 24.88 -3.72
C VAL A 40 23.25 25.31 -2.67
N ARG A 41 24.53 25.40 -3.05
CA ARG A 41 25.55 26.08 -2.25
C ARG A 41 25.36 27.59 -2.39
N VAL A 42 24.80 28.23 -1.37
CA VAL A 42 24.83 29.68 -1.24
C VAL A 42 26.27 30.07 -0.88
N THR A 43 26.96 30.71 -1.81
CA THR A 43 28.30 31.26 -1.58
C THR A 43 28.11 32.68 -1.06
N PRO A 44 28.55 33.05 0.16
CA PRO A 44 28.55 34.45 0.56
C PRO A 44 29.58 35.19 -0.29
N LEU A 45 29.11 36.18 -1.04
CA LEU A 45 29.96 37.15 -1.73
C LEU A 45 30.82 37.88 -0.69
N GLY A 46 32.12 37.96 -0.99
CA GLY A 46 33.10 38.63 -0.14
C GLY A 46 32.72 40.08 0.13
N GLN A 47 33.04 40.53 1.33
CA GLN A 47 33.05 41.94 1.66
C GLN A 47 34.46 42.30 2.14
N ASP A 48 35.28 42.66 1.16
CA ASP A 48 36.57 43.31 1.35
C ASP A 48 36.37 44.62 2.14
N ARG A 49 37.03 44.68 3.29
CA ARG A 49 37.92 45.76 3.70
C ARG A 49 37.47 47.19 3.38
N LEU A 50 36.63 47.75 4.25
CA LEU A 50 36.62 49.19 4.55
C LEU A 50 36.55 49.38 6.06
N GLN A 51 37.73 49.59 6.67
CA GLN A 51 37.84 50.27 7.95
C GLN A 51 37.60 51.76 7.70
N CYS A 52 36.59 52.34 8.33
CA CYS A 52 36.69 53.71 8.85
C CYS A 52 35.68 53.90 9.97
N MET A 53 36.22 53.90 11.19
CA MET A 53 35.77 54.56 12.40
C MET A 53 34.59 55.54 12.23
N ASN A 54 33.38 55.18 12.69
CA ASN A 54 32.57 56.06 13.53
C ASN A 54 31.39 55.36 14.20
N SER A 55 31.15 55.82 15.42
CA SER A 55 30.10 55.44 16.35
C SER A 55 28.69 55.59 15.77
N ILE A 56 27.80 54.64 16.11
CA ILE A 56 26.41 54.80 16.57
C ILE A 56 25.67 53.47 16.31
N THR A 57 25.38 52.77 17.41
CA THR A 57 24.59 51.55 17.48
C THR A 57 23.17 51.80 16.98
N ARG A 58 22.81 51.21 15.84
CA ARG A 58 21.41 50.96 15.47
C ARG A 58 21.29 49.55 14.91
N VAL A 59 20.97 48.61 15.80
CA VAL A 59 20.60 47.25 15.41
C VAL A 59 19.18 47.31 14.85
N LEU A 60 19.05 47.41 13.53
CA LEU A 60 17.81 47.07 12.84
C LEU A 60 17.77 45.55 12.68
N ALA A 61 17.05 44.89 13.59
CA ALA A 61 16.73 43.47 13.46
C ALA A 61 15.73 43.30 12.30
N VAL A 62 16.25 43.00 11.11
CA VAL A 62 15.43 42.56 9.98
C VAL A 62 15.07 41.09 10.25
N ALA A 63 13.85 40.85 10.74
CA ALA A 63 13.31 39.50 10.87
C ALA A 63 13.03 38.94 9.48
N VAL A 64 13.96 38.12 8.96
CA VAL A 64 13.74 37.34 7.74
C VAL A 64 12.84 36.15 8.12
N PHE A 65 11.54 36.26 7.83
CA PHE A 65 10.61 35.14 7.92
C PHE A 65 10.91 34.15 6.79
N THR A 66 11.68 33.11 7.08
CA THR A 66 11.78 31.94 6.19
C THR A 66 10.47 31.16 6.26
N THR A 67 9.62 31.29 5.25
CA THR A 67 8.42 30.47 5.10
C THR A 67 8.83 29.04 4.75
N VAL A 68 8.77 28.15 5.74
CA VAL A 68 8.88 26.71 5.50
C VAL A 68 7.58 26.27 4.84
N VAL A 69 7.61 26.00 3.53
CA VAL A 69 6.47 25.42 2.82
C VAL A 69 6.41 23.94 3.19
N PRO A 70 5.33 23.45 3.83
CA PRO A 70 5.19 22.03 4.11
C PRO A 70 5.05 21.28 2.78
N VAL A 71 5.95 20.34 2.53
CA VAL A 71 5.80 19.37 1.44
C VAL A 71 4.73 18.37 1.89
N THR A 72 3.53 18.48 1.31
CA THR A 72 2.49 17.46 1.49
C THR A 72 2.87 16.24 0.67
N LEU A 73 3.31 15.17 1.33
CA LEU A 73 3.38 13.85 0.70
C LEU A 73 1.95 13.40 0.38
N SER A 74 1.64 13.22 -0.90
CA SER A 74 0.39 12.61 -1.35
C SER A 74 0.39 11.13 -0.96
N ALA A 75 -0.68 10.70 -0.30
CA ALA A 75 -0.90 9.29 0.03
C ALA A 75 -1.13 8.48 -1.27
N PRO A 76 -0.81 7.17 -1.28
CA PRO A 76 -0.93 6.35 -2.47
C PRO A 76 -2.39 6.16 -2.88
N THR A 77 -2.67 6.26 -4.18
CA THR A 77 -3.95 5.90 -4.81
C THR A 77 -3.72 4.71 -5.74
N HIS A 78 -4.52 3.67 -5.56
CA HIS A 78 -4.60 2.44 -6.34
C HIS A 78 -6.07 2.10 -6.61
N ALA A 79 -6.35 1.63 -7.83
CA ALA A 79 -7.62 0.99 -8.18
C ALA A 79 -7.50 -0.52 -7.99
N ALA A 80 -8.62 -1.23 -7.81
CA ALA A 80 -8.61 -2.67 -7.59
C ALA A 80 -8.09 -3.46 -8.80
N GLY A 81 -7.00 -4.18 -8.59
CA GLY A 81 -6.55 -5.23 -9.50
C GLY A 81 -7.49 -6.44 -9.50
N VAL A 82 -7.25 -7.37 -10.42
CA VAL A 82 -7.99 -8.64 -10.45
C VAL A 82 -7.70 -9.42 -9.17
N GLY A 83 -8.76 -9.86 -8.49
CA GLY A 83 -8.64 -10.61 -7.25
C GLY A 83 -8.36 -9.75 -6.02
N GLU A 84 -8.52 -8.43 -6.09
CA GLU A 84 -8.26 -7.52 -4.96
C GLU A 84 -9.51 -6.80 -4.50
N VAL A 85 -9.50 -6.34 -3.26
CA VAL A 85 -10.50 -5.45 -2.66
C VAL A 85 -9.80 -4.18 -2.21
N CYS A 86 -10.16 -3.03 -2.78
CA CYS A 86 -9.56 -1.74 -2.43
C CYS A 86 -10.50 -0.89 -1.58
N PHE A 87 -9.93 -0.27 -0.57
CA PHE A 87 -10.58 0.65 0.34
C PHE A 87 -10.04 2.05 0.11
N HIS A 88 -10.94 3.02 0.03
CA HIS A 88 -10.65 4.39 -0.37
C HIS A 88 -11.05 5.37 0.73
N THR A 89 -10.24 6.39 0.98
CA THR A 89 -10.49 7.37 2.05
C THR A 89 -11.56 8.39 1.72
N GLU A 90 -12.00 8.46 0.47
CA GLU A 90 -13.07 9.36 0.01
C GLU A 90 -14.24 8.56 -0.59
N PRO A 91 -15.45 9.14 -0.61
CA PRO A 91 -16.55 8.59 -1.39
C PRO A 91 -16.21 8.53 -2.89
N GLY A 92 -16.89 7.66 -3.63
CA GLY A 92 -16.73 7.54 -5.08
C GLY A 92 -15.38 6.97 -5.53
N TYR A 93 -14.72 6.17 -4.68
CA TYR A 93 -13.42 5.54 -4.94
C TYR A 93 -12.26 6.54 -5.11
N GLY A 94 -12.38 7.73 -4.48
CA GLY A 94 -11.37 8.78 -4.49
C GLY A 94 -10.36 8.69 -3.34
N GLY A 95 -9.44 9.65 -3.29
CA GLY A 95 -8.46 9.78 -2.22
C GLY A 95 -7.41 8.67 -2.16
N ALA A 96 -6.78 8.56 -0.99
CA ALA A 96 -5.81 7.51 -0.72
C ALA A 96 -6.50 6.15 -0.70
N SER A 97 -5.78 5.10 -1.10
CA SER A 97 -6.32 3.76 -1.04
C SER A 97 -5.31 2.70 -0.65
N TRP A 98 -5.86 1.57 -0.21
CA TRP A 98 -5.12 0.37 0.09
C TRP A 98 -5.91 -0.83 -0.43
N CYS A 99 -5.20 -1.75 -1.06
CA CYS A 99 -5.77 -2.90 -1.73
C CYS A 99 -5.34 -4.19 -1.02
N TYR A 100 -6.34 -4.96 -0.62
CA TYR A 100 -6.20 -6.25 0.00
C TYR A 100 -6.34 -7.33 -1.07
N ARG A 101 -5.33 -8.19 -1.18
CA ARG A 101 -5.45 -9.45 -1.91
C ARG A 101 -5.87 -10.53 -0.90
N PRO A 102 -6.86 -11.39 -1.18
CA PRO A 102 -7.30 -12.42 -0.25
C PRO A 102 -6.19 -13.39 0.16
N TRP A 103 -5.60 -13.17 1.34
CA TRP A 103 -4.72 -14.09 2.04
C TRP A 103 -4.74 -13.79 3.55
N GLY A 104 -5.46 -14.61 4.33
CA GLY A 104 -5.49 -14.48 5.79
C GLY A 104 -5.98 -13.11 6.27
N TYR A 105 -5.50 -12.66 7.42
CA TYR A 105 -5.83 -11.34 7.97
C TYR A 105 -4.76 -10.31 7.63
N ALA A 106 -5.18 -9.07 7.36
CA ALA A 106 -4.30 -7.91 7.25
C ALA A 106 -4.93 -6.69 7.91
N ASP A 107 -4.16 -6.01 8.76
CA ASP A 107 -4.52 -4.70 9.29
C ASP A 107 -4.52 -3.64 8.18
N LEU A 108 -5.44 -2.68 8.30
CA LEU A 108 -5.41 -1.52 7.43
C LEU A 108 -4.20 -0.65 7.80
N PRO A 109 -3.52 -0.07 6.79
CA PRO A 109 -2.56 0.99 7.06
C PRO A 109 -3.22 2.17 7.76
N GLU A 110 -2.47 2.88 8.60
CA GLU A 110 -2.95 4.02 9.39
C GLU A 110 -3.73 5.06 8.57
N TYR A 111 -3.37 5.30 7.30
CA TYR A 111 -4.05 6.30 6.49
C TYR A 111 -5.44 5.86 5.99
N VAL A 112 -5.79 4.57 6.07
CA VAL A 112 -7.11 4.02 5.71
C VAL A 112 -7.87 3.47 6.94
N HIS A 113 -7.17 3.06 7.99
CA HIS A 113 -7.75 2.61 9.26
C HIS A 113 -8.75 3.64 9.79
N ASP A 114 -9.99 3.19 10.07
CA ASP A 114 -11.15 4.05 10.46
C ASP A 114 -11.54 5.16 9.47
N LYS A 115 -10.93 5.18 8.29
CA LYS A 115 -11.03 6.28 7.31
C LYS A 115 -11.58 5.81 5.98
N ALA A 116 -11.93 4.53 5.82
CA ALA A 116 -12.55 4.04 4.59
C ALA A 116 -13.94 4.67 4.40
N ARG A 117 -14.16 5.25 3.23
CA ARG A 117 -15.43 5.89 2.82
C ARG A 117 -16.03 5.27 1.57
N SER A 118 -15.27 4.47 0.83
CA SER A 118 -15.79 3.63 -0.24
C SER A 118 -14.90 2.41 -0.43
N PHE A 119 -15.42 1.37 -1.09
CA PHE A 119 -14.63 0.20 -1.47
C PHE A 119 -15.10 -0.39 -2.80
N GLU A 120 -14.19 -1.06 -3.50
CA GLU A 120 -14.50 -1.91 -4.64
C GLU A 120 -13.85 -3.28 -4.50
N SER A 121 -14.62 -4.34 -4.73
CA SER A 121 -14.19 -5.73 -4.70
C SER A 121 -14.15 -6.27 -6.12
N ASN A 122 -12.93 -6.53 -6.62
CA ASN A 122 -12.68 -7.33 -7.81
C ASN A 122 -12.23 -8.75 -7.42
N SER A 123 -12.45 -9.14 -6.17
CA SER A 123 -12.22 -10.47 -5.62
C SER A 123 -13.28 -11.47 -6.12
N ASP A 124 -12.87 -12.72 -6.33
CA ASP A 124 -13.73 -13.87 -6.63
C ASP A 124 -14.25 -14.57 -5.37
N VAL A 125 -13.71 -14.23 -4.19
CA VAL A 125 -14.13 -14.74 -2.88
C VAL A 125 -14.78 -13.65 -2.03
N VAL A 126 -15.56 -14.07 -1.05
CA VAL A 126 -16.08 -13.20 0.01
C VAL A 126 -14.93 -12.83 0.95
N VAL A 127 -14.81 -11.54 1.27
CA VAL A 127 -13.91 -11.04 2.31
C VAL A 127 -14.71 -10.45 3.45
N TYR A 128 -14.07 -10.36 4.63
CA TYR A 128 -14.67 -9.87 5.85
C TYR A 128 -13.93 -8.60 6.26
N ALA A 129 -14.64 -7.48 6.31
CA ALA A 129 -14.15 -6.28 6.95
C ALA A 129 -14.36 -6.42 8.46
N ILE A 130 -13.32 -6.17 9.25
CA ILE A 130 -13.25 -6.47 10.68
C ILE A 130 -13.12 -5.17 11.48
N ASP A 131 -13.89 -5.07 12.56
CA ASP A 131 -13.87 -4.02 13.58
C ASP A 131 -13.52 -4.67 14.92
N HIS A 132 -12.35 -4.36 15.47
CA HIS A 132 -11.89 -4.76 16.80
C HIS A 132 -12.29 -3.70 17.84
N ALA A 133 -13.59 -3.58 18.05
CA ALA A 133 -14.17 -2.63 18.98
C ALA A 133 -13.60 -2.72 20.42
N PRO A 134 -13.61 -1.60 21.17
CA PRO A 134 -13.14 -1.58 22.56
C PRO A 134 -13.83 -2.60 23.46
N GLY A 135 -13.07 -3.14 24.41
CA GLY A 135 -13.54 -4.14 25.38
C GLY A 135 -13.47 -5.58 24.88
N GLY A 136 -12.66 -5.86 23.85
CA GLY A 136 -12.49 -7.21 23.29
C GLY A 136 -13.69 -7.69 22.47
N ARG A 137 -14.60 -6.78 22.11
CA ARG A 137 -15.69 -7.07 21.17
C ARG A 137 -15.12 -7.01 19.77
N CYS A 138 -15.72 -7.76 18.85
CA CYS A 138 -15.39 -7.58 17.45
C CYS A 138 -16.58 -7.84 16.56
N TYR A 139 -16.63 -7.10 15.46
CA TYR A 139 -17.70 -7.14 14.48
C TYR A 139 -17.14 -7.36 13.08
N TYR A 140 -17.93 -7.97 12.21
CA TYR A 140 -17.61 -8.08 10.80
C TYR A 140 -18.74 -7.61 9.90
N ARG A 141 -18.34 -7.20 8.69
CA ARG A 141 -19.20 -7.02 7.51
C ARG A 141 -18.68 -7.88 6.38
N LYS A 142 -19.57 -8.66 5.76
CA LYS A 142 -19.24 -9.39 4.53
C LYS A 142 -19.18 -8.41 3.37
N ILE A 143 -18.14 -8.56 2.55
CA ILE A 143 -18.00 -7.94 1.24
C ILE A 143 -18.03 -9.08 0.23
N TRP A 144 -19.08 -9.12 -0.59
CA TRP A 144 -19.25 -10.18 -1.57
C TRP A 144 -18.32 -9.99 -2.77
N ALA A 145 -18.16 -11.04 -3.56
CA ALA A 145 -17.42 -10.98 -4.82
C ALA A 145 -18.09 -9.98 -5.76
N GLY A 146 -17.33 -9.02 -6.29
CA GLY A 146 -17.85 -7.99 -7.19
C GLY A 146 -18.55 -6.81 -6.51
N ASP A 147 -18.69 -6.81 -5.18
CA ASP A 147 -19.37 -5.73 -4.46
C ASP A 147 -18.64 -4.39 -4.62
N ARG A 148 -19.42 -3.32 -4.70
CA ARG A 148 -18.93 -1.95 -4.74
C ARG A 148 -19.84 -1.06 -3.92
N ASP A 149 -19.27 -0.25 -3.05
CA ASP A 149 -20.01 0.77 -2.29
C ASP A 149 -19.29 2.12 -2.39
N PRO A 150 -19.83 3.09 -3.15
CA PRO A 150 -19.22 4.40 -3.32
C PRO A 150 -19.39 5.30 -2.10
N ASN A 151 -20.19 4.94 -1.10
CA ASN A 151 -20.42 5.74 0.10
C ASN A 151 -20.61 4.83 1.33
N TRP A 152 -19.57 4.06 1.62
CA TRP A 152 -19.60 2.99 2.59
C TRP A 152 -19.63 3.54 4.02
N THR A 153 -20.82 3.56 4.61
CA THR A 153 -21.07 4.15 5.94
C THR A 153 -20.44 3.37 7.09
N TRP A 154 -20.13 2.08 6.88
CA TRP A 154 -19.50 1.24 7.90
C TRP A 154 -17.97 1.40 7.94
N GLY A 155 -17.34 1.91 6.87
CA GLY A 155 -15.89 1.99 6.75
C GLY A 155 -15.18 2.90 7.76
N GLY A 156 -15.92 3.67 8.56
CA GLY A 156 -15.36 4.41 9.69
C GLY A 156 -15.04 3.55 10.93
N ARG A 157 -15.22 2.23 10.84
CA ARG A 157 -15.03 1.25 11.93
C ARG A 157 -14.05 0.14 11.58
N ILE A 158 -13.55 0.13 10.34
CA ILE A 158 -12.77 -0.98 9.83
C ILE A 158 -11.32 -0.85 10.30
N ASP A 159 -10.84 -1.90 10.96
CA ASP A 159 -9.48 -2.04 11.45
C ASP A 159 -8.66 -2.97 10.54
N GLY A 160 -9.31 -4.00 10.00
CA GLY A 160 -8.65 -5.02 9.19
C GLY A 160 -9.56 -5.72 8.19
N VAL A 161 -8.97 -6.58 7.37
CA VAL A 161 -9.66 -7.41 6.39
C VAL A 161 -9.18 -8.85 6.52
N SER A 162 -10.10 -9.80 6.42
CA SER A 162 -9.81 -11.23 6.51
C SER A 162 -10.55 -12.05 5.46
N THR A 163 -10.05 -13.26 5.18
CA THR A 163 -10.75 -14.29 4.42
C THR A 163 -11.79 -15.07 5.24
N ASP A 164 -11.86 -14.86 6.55
CA ASP A 164 -12.84 -15.46 7.46
C ASP A 164 -13.33 -14.44 8.50
N SER A 165 -14.37 -14.78 9.28
CA SER A 165 -14.96 -13.84 10.25
C SER A 165 -14.13 -13.63 11.52
N GLN A 166 -13.03 -14.36 11.71
CA GLN A 166 -12.22 -14.38 12.94
C GLN A 166 -13.00 -14.69 14.24
N GLY A 167 -14.19 -15.26 14.12
CA GLY A 167 -15.11 -15.46 15.25
C GLY A 167 -15.84 -14.19 15.70
N CYS A 168 -15.74 -13.09 14.95
CA CYS A 168 -16.46 -11.85 15.24
C CYS A 168 -17.96 -11.95 14.98
N GLU A 169 -18.71 -11.03 15.58
CA GLU A 169 -20.16 -10.95 15.43
C GLU A 169 -20.55 -10.20 14.16
N VAL A 170 -21.73 -10.46 13.60
CA VAL A 170 -22.22 -9.70 12.44
C VAL A 170 -22.67 -8.29 12.87
N SER A 171 -22.39 -7.26 12.04
CA SER A 171 -22.84 -5.87 12.24
C SER A 171 -23.78 -5.32 11.18
#